data_AF-X0XLU6-F1
#
_entry.id   AF-X0XLU6-F1
#
_cell.length_a   1.000
_cell.length_b   1.000
_cell.length_c   1.000
_cell.angle_alpha   90.00
_cell.angle_beta   90.00
_cell.angle_gamma   90.00
#
_symmetry.space_group_name_H-M   'P 1'
#
loop_
_entity.id
_entity.type
_entity.pdbx_description
1 polymer ?
#
loop_
_entity_poly.entity_id
_entity_poly.type
_entity_poly.pdbx_seq_one_letter_code
_entity_poly.pdbx_strand_id
1 'polypeptide(L)'
;ACLNNLKQLTLAWIMYADDNDGKICAANIGHSDYGWVAAMDVSDPIVDQIMAIQKGMLYPYCSNLKLYKCPTGIRGEMRTYSIVSSMNTNPGGSWKGKVIKNKTEIPRPGERIVFVDEGRITNYAFSVYYNEARWRDMPPLRHGSGTNFSLADGHSEYWKWKDPLTVKFGNGENVDPSQPGNPDLVKVQKGMWGKLGYTPSY
;
A
#
# COMPACT_ATOMS: atom_id res chain seq x y z
N ALA A 1 -15.76 -3.93 7.36
CA ALA A 1 -14.56 -4.25 8.18
C ALA A 1 -13.30 -3.63 7.58
N CYS A 2 -12.86 -4.02 6.38
CA CYS A 2 -11.56 -3.59 5.83
C CYS A 2 -11.37 -2.08 5.66
N LEU A 3 -12.39 -1.34 5.18
CA LEU A 3 -12.32 0.14 5.11
C LEU A 3 -12.06 0.78 6.48
N ASN A 4 -12.69 0.24 7.53
CA ASN A 4 -12.52 0.71 8.90
C ASN A 4 -11.14 0.32 9.47
N ASN A 5 -10.63 -0.86 9.12
CA ASN A 5 -9.27 -1.28 9.49
C ASN A 5 -8.23 -0.34 8.87
N LEU A 6 -8.36 -0.07 7.57
CA LEU A 6 -7.49 0.87 6.86
C LEU A 6 -7.57 2.28 7.44
N LYS A 7 -8.78 2.76 7.77
CA LYS A 7 -8.96 4.07 8.42
C LYS A 7 -8.19 4.14 9.74
N GLN A 8 -8.34 3.12 10.59
CA GLN A 8 -7.63 3.07 11.88
C GLN A 8 -6.11 2.95 11.73
N LEU A 9 -5.63 2.14 10.78
CA LEU A 9 -4.20 2.05 10.46
C LEU A 9 -3.63 3.38 9.99
N THR A 10 -4.37 4.12 9.16
CA THR A 10 -3.93 5.44 8.70
C THR A 10 -3.96 6.48 9.80
N LEU A 11 -4.96 6.45 10.69
CA LEU A 11 -4.95 7.33 11.87
C LEU A 11 -3.72 7.04 12.74
N ALA A 12 -3.38 5.77 12.98
CA ALA A 12 -2.16 5.39 13.69
C ALA A 12 -0.88 5.87 12.96
N TRP A 13 -0.87 5.81 11.63
CA TRP A 13 0.23 6.34 10.81
C TRP A 13 0.38 7.87 10.89
N ILE A 14 -0.75 8.60 10.95
CA ILE A 14 -0.75 10.06 11.17
C ILE A 14 -0.23 10.38 12.57
N MET A 15 -0.71 9.69 13.61
CA MET A 15 -0.26 9.87 15.00
C MET A 15 1.23 9.60 15.16
N TYR A 16 1.72 8.50 14.59
CA TYR A 16 3.15 8.20 14.55
C TYR A 16 3.94 9.38 13.96
N ALA A 17 3.48 9.92 12.82
CA ALA A 17 4.17 11.02 12.19
C ALA A 17 4.13 12.30 13.03
N ASP A 18 3.01 12.61 13.69
CA ASP A 18 2.92 13.74 14.62
C ASP A 18 3.93 13.65 15.77
N ASP A 19 4.08 12.45 16.35
CA ASP A 19 5.02 12.20 17.45
C ASP A 19 6.49 12.11 16.99
N ASN A 20 6.76 12.15 15.68
CA ASN A 20 8.09 11.99 15.08
C ASN A 20 8.48 13.16 14.15
N ASP A 21 8.13 14.40 14.50
CA ASP A 21 8.44 15.61 13.72
C ASP A 21 7.94 15.58 12.27
N GLY A 22 6.80 14.92 12.06
CA GLY A 22 6.22 14.66 10.74
C GLY A 22 6.86 13.51 9.96
N LYS A 23 7.92 12.85 10.46
CA LYS A 23 8.56 11.72 9.78
C LYS A 23 7.62 10.52 9.77
N ILE A 24 7.38 9.94 8.59
CA ILE A 24 6.50 8.78 8.46
C ILE A 24 7.29 7.48 8.61
N CYS A 25 6.68 6.42 9.14
CA CYS A 25 7.34 5.11 9.25
C CYS A 25 7.65 4.53 7.86
N ALA A 26 8.63 3.64 7.78
CA ALA A 26 9.00 3.03 6.51
C ALA A 26 7.94 2.03 6.05
N ALA A 27 7.62 2.06 4.75
CA ALA A 27 6.69 1.12 4.14
C ALA A 27 7.26 -0.29 3.98
N ASN A 28 8.57 -0.38 3.75
CA ASN A 28 9.27 -1.66 3.61
C ASN A 28 9.27 -2.42 4.93
N ILE A 29 8.92 -3.69 4.85
CA ILE A 29 9.00 -4.61 5.98
C ILE A 29 10.39 -5.26 6.00
N GLY A 30 11.07 -5.20 7.16
CA GLY A 30 12.34 -5.90 7.38
C GLY A 30 13.60 -5.30 6.77
N HIS A 31 13.52 -4.09 6.19
CA HIS A 31 14.67 -3.39 5.60
C HIS A 31 15.09 -2.13 6.37
N SER A 32 14.48 -1.86 7.53
CA SER A 32 14.85 -0.74 8.39
C SER A 32 14.32 -0.93 9.81
N ASP A 33 15.03 -0.36 10.80
CA ASP A 33 14.59 -0.30 12.20
C ASP A 33 13.32 0.54 12.43
N TYR A 34 12.81 1.23 11.40
CA TYR A 34 11.65 2.14 11.45
C TYR A 34 10.46 1.64 10.60
N GLY A 35 10.41 0.35 10.29
CA GLY A 35 9.31 -0.26 9.51
C GLY A 35 7.98 -0.20 10.25
N TRP A 36 6.88 0.04 9.53
CA TRP A 36 5.52 0.02 10.10
C TRP A 36 5.18 -1.34 10.73
N VAL A 37 5.79 -2.41 10.20
CA VAL A 37 5.82 -3.79 10.69
C VAL A 37 7.26 -4.31 10.52
N ALA A 38 7.76 -5.09 11.48
CA ALA A 38 9.11 -5.68 11.40
C ALA A 38 9.17 -6.84 10.37
N ALA A 39 10.38 -7.28 10.01
CA ALA A 39 10.60 -8.33 9.03
C ALA A 39 9.69 -9.55 9.24
N MET A 40 8.99 -9.97 8.19
CA MET A 40 8.24 -11.22 8.13
C MET A 40 8.19 -11.73 6.69
N ASP A 41 8.04 -13.04 6.56
CA ASP A 41 7.72 -13.75 5.32
C ASP A 41 6.40 -14.53 5.46
N VAL A 42 5.77 -14.86 4.34
CA VAL A 42 4.56 -15.68 4.31
C VAL A 42 4.77 -17.09 4.89
N SER A 43 5.99 -17.61 4.79
CA SER A 43 6.38 -18.93 5.32
C SER A 43 6.64 -18.92 6.84
N ASP A 44 6.71 -17.75 7.47
CA ASP A 44 6.93 -17.67 8.91
C ASP A 44 5.74 -18.25 9.69
N PRO A 45 5.99 -18.96 10.81
CA PRO A 45 4.96 -19.35 11.76
C PRO A 45 4.07 -18.16 12.17
N ILE A 46 2.78 -18.40 12.39
CA ILE A 46 1.82 -17.35 12.79
C ILE A 46 2.31 -16.54 14.00
N VAL A 47 2.97 -17.21 14.95
CA VAL A 47 3.51 -16.55 16.14
C VAL A 47 4.58 -15.52 15.79
N ASP A 48 5.44 -15.82 14.82
CA ASP A 48 6.51 -14.93 14.36
C ASP A 48 5.94 -13.76 13.55
N GLN A 49 4.92 -14.01 12.72
CA GLN A 49 4.19 -12.94 12.04
C GLN A 49 3.53 -11.97 13.04
N ILE A 50 2.93 -12.48 14.12
CA ILE A 50 2.37 -11.64 15.19
C ILE A 50 3.48 -10.84 15.86
N MET A 51 4.60 -11.48 16.23
CA MET A 51 5.73 -10.80 16.85
C MET A 51 6.28 -9.67 15.96
N ALA A 52 6.34 -9.89 14.65
CA ALA A 52 6.77 -8.89 13.70
C ALA A 52 5.81 -7.69 13.62
N ILE A 53 4.49 -7.91 13.69
CA ILE A 53 3.51 -6.83 13.84
C ILE A 53 3.74 -6.06 15.14
N GLN A 54 3.91 -6.76 16.25
CA GLN A 54 4.08 -6.17 17.58
C GLN A 54 5.36 -5.33 17.72
N LYS A 55 6.41 -5.68 16.98
CA LYS A 55 7.66 -4.93 16.89
C LYS A 55 7.61 -3.73 15.92
N GLY A 56 6.53 -3.61 15.13
CA GLY A 56 6.37 -2.54 14.16
C GLY A 56 6.12 -1.18 14.78
N MET A 57 6.56 -0.11 14.10
CA MET A 57 6.45 1.27 14.58
C MET A 57 5.00 1.74 14.81
N LEU A 58 4.02 1.16 14.12
CA LEU A 58 2.62 1.53 14.29
C LEU A 58 1.92 0.80 15.43
N TYR A 59 2.47 -0.31 15.93
CA TYR A 59 1.81 -1.14 16.94
C TYR A 59 1.46 -0.40 18.25
N PRO A 60 2.30 0.51 18.79
CA PRO A 60 1.93 1.32 19.95
C PRO A 60 0.67 2.18 19.74
N TYR A 61 0.38 2.56 18.50
CA TYR A 61 -0.75 3.41 18.13
C TYR A 61 -1.99 2.60 17.71
N CYS A 62 -1.82 1.32 17.35
CA CYS A 62 -2.91 0.42 16.96
C CYS A 62 -2.64 -1.05 17.34
N SER A 63 -2.65 -1.35 18.64
CA SER A 63 -2.25 -2.66 19.18
C SER A 63 -3.21 -3.83 18.91
N ASN A 64 -4.37 -3.58 18.29
CA ASN A 64 -5.34 -4.61 17.95
C ASN A 64 -4.92 -5.35 16.66
N LEU A 65 -4.41 -6.58 16.81
CA LEU A 65 -3.96 -7.44 15.71
C LEU A 65 -5.01 -7.66 14.61
N LYS A 66 -6.32 -7.54 14.91
CA LYS A 66 -7.38 -7.67 13.89
C LYS A 66 -7.35 -6.54 12.85
N LEU A 67 -6.69 -5.41 13.15
CA LEU A 67 -6.56 -4.28 12.23
C LEU A 67 -5.57 -4.53 11.10
N TYR A 68 -4.61 -5.45 11.29
CA TYR A 68 -3.52 -5.69 10.32
C TYR A 68 -3.93 -6.64 9.19
N LYS A 69 -5.08 -7.32 9.32
CA LYS A 69 -5.55 -8.27 8.31
C LYS A 69 -6.98 -8.05 7.86
N CYS A 70 -7.16 -8.33 6.58
CA CYS A 70 -8.44 -8.46 5.91
C CYS A 70 -9.09 -9.78 6.38
N PRO A 71 -10.34 -9.77 6.89
CA PRO A 71 -11.01 -11.00 7.34
C PRO A 71 -11.16 -12.06 6.24
N THR A 72 -11.09 -11.65 4.99
CA THR A 72 -11.19 -12.51 3.81
C THR A 72 -9.87 -12.64 3.04
N GLY A 73 -8.76 -12.15 3.60
CA GLY A 73 -7.41 -12.34 3.05
C GLY A 73 -6.96 -13.80 3.10
N ILE A 74 -5.75 -14.07 2.60
CA ILE A 74 -5.18 -15.43 2.61
C ILE A 74 -5.14 -15.96 4.05
N ARG A 75 -5.59 -17.21 4.21
CA ARG A 75 -5.61 -17.88 5.51
C ARG A 75 -4.20 -18.13 6.00
N GLY A 76 -3.95 -17.91 7.28
CA GLY A 76 -2.64 -18.08 7.91
C GLY A 76 -1.78 -16.83 7.87
N GLU A 77 -2.15 -15.82 7.08
CA GLU A 77 -1.43 -14.56 7.01
C GLU A 77 -1.99 -13.52 8.00
N MET A 78 -1.11 -12.96 8.84
CA MET A 78 -1.51 -12.05 9.92
C MET A 78 -1.45 -10.58 9.55
N ARG A 79 -0.87 -10.26 8.38
CA ARG A 79 -0.78 -8.91 7.82
C ARG A 79 -1.11 -8.95 6.33
N THR A 80 -2.21 -8.34 5.93
CA THR A 80 -2.66 -8.38 4.52
C THR A 80 -2.93 -7.00 3.92
N TYR A 81 -2.53 -5.95 4.63
CA TYR A 81 -2.47 -4.59 4.14
C TYR A 81 -1.01 -4.22 3.90
N SER A 82 -0.74 -3.26 3.02
CA SER A 82 0.61 -2.75 2.79
C SER A 82 0.59 -1.25 2.63
N ILE A 83 1.66 -0.59 3.07
CA ILE A 83 1.91 0.79 2.69
C ILE A 83 2.46 0.80 1.25
N VAL A 84 2.09 1.81 0.45
CA VAL A 84 2.54 1.96 -0.93
C VAL A 84 3.98 2.48 -1.03
N SER A 85 4.64 2.15 -2.14
CA SER A 85 6.06 2.44 -2.36
C SER A 85 6.42 3.93 -2.36
N SER A 86 5.47 4.84 -2.55
CA SER A 86 5.73 6.28 -2.51
C SER A 86 5.85 6.85 -1.09
N MET A 87 5.51 6.08 -0.06
CA MET A 87 5.53 6.51 1.35
C MET A 87 6.70 5.85 2.09
N ASN A 88 7.84 6.51 2.11
CA ASN A 88 9.06 6.12 2.84
C ASN A 88 9.50 4.66 2.60
N THR A 89 9.56 4.23 1.33
CA THR A 89 10.36 3.04 0.97
C THR A 89 11.81 3.41 0.73
N ASN A 90 12.69 2.40 0.74
CA ASN A 90 14.10 2.57 0.42
C ASN A 90 14.29 3.32 -0.92
N PRO A 91 15.20 4.30 -0.96
CA PRO A 91 15.56 4.97 -2.20
C PRO A 91 16.21 3.95 -3.14
N GLY A 92 15.70 3.83 -4.36
CA GLY A 92 16.22 2.88 -5.34
C GLY A 92 15.17 2.41 -6.35
N GLY A 93 15.61 2.18 -7.59
CA GLY A 93 14.77 1.81 -8.72
C GLY A 93 14.44 3.00 -9.62
N SER A 94 14.94 2.97 -10.85
CA SER A 94 14.71 4.00 -11.88
C SER A 94 13.23 4.21 -12.24
N TRP A 95 12.37 3.28 -11.83
CA TRP A 95 10.93 3.29 -12.04
C TRP A 95 10.14 4.12 -11.03
N LYS A 96 10.75 4.51 -9.89
CA LYS A 96 10.06 5.25 -8.82
C LYS A 96 9.98 6.75 -9.11
N GLY A 97 8.93 7.39 -8.62
CA GLY A 97 8.84 8.84 -8.52
C GLY A 97 9.47 9.36 -7.21
N LYS A 98 9.12 10.59 -6.82
CA LYS A 98 9.51 11.14 -5.50
C LYS A 98 8.93 10.25 -4.39
N VAL A 99 9.80 9.64 -3.58
CA VAL A 99 9.42 8.98 -2.33
C VAL A 99 9.34 10.05 -1.24
N ILE A 100 8.22 10.08 -0.53
CA ILE A 100 7.97 11.03 0.56
C ILE A 100 8.46 10.43 1.87
N LYS A 101 9.09 11.23 2.72
CA LYS A 101 9.58 10.79 4.04
C LYS A 101 9.01 11.58 5.20
N ASN A 102 8.41 12.73 4.93
CA ASN A 102 7.71 13.53 5.92
C ASN A 102 6.28 13.84 5.46
N LYS A 103 5.29 13.71 6.35
CA LYS A 103 3.88 13.92 6.00
C LYS A 103 3.59 15.33 5.51
N THR A 104 4.36 16.32 5.96
CA THR A 104 4.23 17.72 5.52
C THR A 104 4.59 17.93 4.04
N GLU A 105 5.32 16.99 3.43
CA GLU A 105 5.66 17.02 2.01
C GLU A 105 4.57 16.40 1.11
N ILE A 106 3.45 15.95 1.67
CA ILE A 106 2.37 15.30 0.92
C ILE A 106 1.43 16.36 0.33
N PRO A 107 1.52 16.66 -0.98
CA PRO A 107 0.54 17.51 -1.63
C PRO A 107 -0.81 16.81 -1.70
N ARG A 108 -1.89 17.56 -1.48
CA ARG A 108 -3.29 17.09 -1.56
C ARG A 108 -3.49 15.76 -0.82
N PRO A 109 -3.36 15.72 0.53
CA PRO A 109 -3.36 14.47 1.28
C PRO A 109 -4.57 13.55 1.03
N GLY A 110 -5.76 14.13 0.77
CA GLY A 110 -6.97 13.37 0.41
C GLY A 110 -6.91 12.66 -0.96
N GLU A 111 -5.92 12.94 -1.81
CA GLU A 111 -5.69 12.23 -3.07
C GLU A 111 -4.53 11.24 -2.99
N ARG A 112 -3.82 11.16 -1.86
CA ARG A 112 -2.55 10.43 -1.76
C ARG A 112 -2.70 9.13 -0.99
N ILE A 113 -2.48 8.01 -1.68
CA ILE A 113 -2.61 6.67 -1.12
C ILE A 113 -1.53 6.44 -0.06
N VAL A 114 -1.92 5.87 1.09
CA VAL A 114 -1.01 5.35 2.12
C VAL A 114 -1.06 3.83 2.13
N PHE A 115 -2.20 3.23 2.48
CA PHE A 115 -2.34 1.77 2.53
C PHE A 115 -3.22 1.22 1.40
N VAL A 116 -2.99 -0.04 1.06
CA VAL A 116 -3.81 -0.86 0.16
C VAL A 116 -4.17 -2.19 0.83
N ASP A 117 -5.38 -2.68 0.58
CA ASP A 117 -5.82 -4.05 0.89
C ASP A 117 -5.37 -5.02 -0.20
N GLU A 118 -4.18 -5.59 -0.06
CA GLU A 118 -3.69 -6.60 -0.99
C GLU A 118 -4.38 -7.95 -0.77
N GLY A 119 -4.90 -8.19 0.43
CA GLY A 119 -5.44 -9.49 0.84
C GLY A 119 -4.38 -10.56 1.02
N ARG A 120 -3.10 -10.18 0.98
CA ARG A 120 -1.94 -11.06 1.21
C ARG A 120 -0.74 -10.30 1.80
N ILE A 121 0.23 -11.04 2.32
CA ILE A 121 1.56 -10.59 2.73
C ILE A 121 2.34 -10.21 1.48
N THR A 122 2.85 -8.99 1.47
CA THR A 122 3.82 -8.49 0.49
C THR A 122 5.09 -8.13 1.24
N ASN A 123 6.22 -8.76 0.92
CA ASN A 123 7.48 -8.63 1.67
C ASN A 123 8.15 -7.24 1.60
N TYR A 124 7.58 -6.32 0.82
CA TYR A 124 8.07 -4.94 0.67
C TYR A 124 6.93 -3.94 0.82
N ALA A 125 6.46 -3.39 -0.30
CA ALA A 125 5.44 -2.36 -0.38
C ALA A 125 4.74 -2.49 -1.74
N PHE A 126 3.45 -2.16 -1.79
CA PHE A 126 2.70 -2.18 -3.05
C PHE A 126 3.19 -1.09 -4.01
N SER A 127 3.34 -1.43 -5.29
CA SER A 127 4.08 -0.65 -6.26
C SER A 127 3.42 -0.61 -7.64
N VAL A 128 3.50 0.57 -8.27
CA VAL A 128 3.25 0.78 -9.71
C VAL A 128 4.38 1.64 -10.27
N TYR A 129 4.68 1.51 -11.57
CA TYR A 129 5.69 2.33 -12.22
C TYR A 129 5.27 3.80 -12.21
N TYR A 130 6.21 4.71 -11.99
CA TYR A 130 5.97 6.17 -12.11
C TYR A 130 6.26 6.68 -13.51
N ASN A 131 7.31 6.15 -14.15
CA ASN A 131 7.89 6.64 -15.40
C ASN A 131 7.35 5.95 -16.66
N GLU A 132 6.43 5.00 -16.53
CA GLU A 132 5.76 4.34 -17.65
C GLU A 132 4.37 3.82 -17.23
N ALA A 133 3.49 3.59 -18.20
CA ALA A 133 2.13 3.08 -17.98
C ALA A 133 2.13 1.57 -17.71
N ARG A 134 2.76 1.15 -16.61
CA ARG A 134 2.96 -0.26 -16.28
C ARG A 134 2.60 -0.60 -14.83
N TRP A 135 1.85 -1.69 -14.63
CA TRP A 135 1.71 -2.32 -13.32
C TRP A 135 3.03 -2.95 -12.89
N ARG A 136 3.42 -2.79 -11.62
CA ARG A 136 4.57 -3.50 -11.06
C ARG A 136 4.10 -4.71 -10.25
N ASP A 137 3.22 -4.43 -9.30
CA ASP A 137 2.49 -5.46 -8.57
C ASP A 137 1.11 -5.65 -9.21
N MET A 138 0.57 -6.87 -9.12
CA MET A 138 -0.78 -7.16 -9.60
C MET A 138 -1.80 -6.35 -8.78
N PRO A 139 -2.77 -5.68 -9.43
CA PRO A 139 -3.82 -4.95 -8.74
C PRO A 139 -4.67 -5.94 -7.92
N PRO A 140 -4.89 -5.70 -6.61
CA PRO A 140 -5.68 -6.61 -5.79
C PRO A 140 -7.14 -6.65 -6.26
N LEU A 141 -7.76 -7.83 -6.34
CA LEU A 141 -9.16 -8.01 -6.74
C LEU A 141 -10.07 -8.31 -5.55
N ARG A 142 -9.93 -7.53 -4.49
CA ARG A 142 -10.64 -7.67 -3.24
C ARG A 142 -12.05 -7.07 -3.32
N HIS A 143 -12.95 -7.61 -2.50
CA HIS A 143 -14.29 -7.03 -2.27
C HIS A 143 -15.10 -6.81 -3.56
N GLY A 144 -14.95 -7.73 -4.53
CA GLY A 144 -15.65 -7.72 -5.80
C GLY A 144 -14.94 -6.91 -6.88
N SER A 145 -13.80 -7.38 -7.40
CA SER A 145 -13.07 -6.77 -8.52
C SER A 145 -12.66 -5.30 -8.29
N GLY A 146 -12.16 -5.01 -7.09
CA GLY A 146 -11.61 -3.70 -6.73
C GLY A 146 -10.62 -3.86 -5.59
N THR A 147 -10.31 -2.78 -4.89
CA THR A 147 -9.71 -2.90 -3.56
C THR A 147 -9.97 -1.66 -2.72
N ASN A 148 -9.69 -1.76 -1.42
CA ASN A 148 -9.73 -0.62 -0.52
C ASN A 148 -8.35 0.04 -0.46
N PHE A 149 -8.37 1.36 -0.46
CA PHE A 149 -7.22 2.21 -0.21
C PHE A 149 -7.49 3.12 0.99
N SER A 150 -6.44 3.52 1.70
CA SER A 150 -6.52 4.69 2.58
C SER A 150 -5.68 5.84 2.05
N LEU A 151 -6.08 7.04 2.44
CA LEU A 151 -5.55 8.30 1.95
C LEU A 151 -4.88 9.08 3.09
N ALA A 152 -3.91 9.93 2.77
CA ALA A 152 -3.03 10.55 3.75
C ALA A 152 -3.72 11.57 4.68
N ASP A 153 -4.97 11.98 4.40
CA ASP A 153 -5.80 12.77 5.31
C ASP A 153 -6.58 11.92 6.33
N GLY A 154 -6.47 10.58 6.27
CA GLY A 154 -7.08 9.65 7.21
C GLY A 154 -8.38 9.00 6.75
N HIS A 155 -8.90 9.31 5.56
CA HIS A 155 -10.06 8.57 5.03
C HIS A 155 -9.66 7.32 4.25
N SER A 156 -10.66 6.49 3.93
CA SER A 156 -10.49 5.27 3.14
C SER A 156 -11.59 5.17 2.09
N GLU A 157 -11.24 4.65 0.92
CA GLU A 157 -12.15 4.48 -0.21
C GLU A 157 -12.07 3.07 -0.78
N TYR A 158 -13.17 2.61 -1.36
CA TYR A 158 -13.18 1.43 -2.22
C TYR A 158 -13.10 1.85 -3.68
N TRP A 159 -12.12 1.32 -4.41
CA TRP A 159 -11.96 1.57 -5.83
C TRP A 159 -12.30 0.29 -6.60
N LYS A 160 -13.41 0.34 -7.36
CA LYS A 160 -13.78 -0.68 -8.34
C LYS A 160 -12.90 -0.54 -9.58
N TRP A 161 -12.33 -1.65 -10.04
CA TRP A 161 -11.62 -1.66 -11.32
C TRP A 161 -12.61 -1.59 -12.48
N LYS A 162 -12.35 -0.66 -13.39
CA LYS A 162 -13.20 -0.38 -14.54
C LYS A 162 -12.72 -1.08 -15.80
N ASP A 163 -11.41 -1.23 -15.94
CA ASP A 163 -10.81 -1.83 -17.13
C ASP A 163 -10.74 -3.36 -16.96
N PRO A 164 -11.30 -4.14 -17.91
CA PRO A 164 -11.18 -5.60 -17.90
C PRO A 164 -9.74 -6.09 -17.87
N LEU A 165 -8.77 -5.37 -18.45
CA LEU A 165 -7.35 -5.73 -18.40
C LEU A 165 -6.80 -5.65 -16.98
N THR A 166 -7.25 -4.69 -16.16
CA THR A 166 -6.92 -4.63 -14.72
C THR A 166 -7.39 -5.89 -14.02
N VAL A 167 -8.63 -6.33 -14.29
CA VAL A 167 -9.22 -7.51 -13.66
C VAL A 167 -8.54 -8.80 -14.14
N LYS A 168 -8.28 -8.96 -15.44
CA LYS A 168 -7.58 -10.13 -15.96
C LYS A 168 -6.15 -10.23 -15.38
N PHE A 169 -5.41 -9.12 -15.39
CA PHE A 169 -4.06 -9.09 -14.84
C PHE A 169 -4.05 -9.35 -13.33
N GLY A 170 -4.98 -8.76 -12.57
CA GLY A 170 -5.13 -9.02 -11.13
C GLY A 170 -5.52 -10.47 -10.78
N ASN A 171 -6.17 -11.19 -11.70
CA ASN A 171 -6.50 -12.61 -11.58
C ASN A 171 -5.31 -13.53 -11.89
N GLY A 172 -4.17 -12.98 -12.30
CA GLY A 172 -3.00 -13.75 -12.72
C GLY A 172 -3.14 -14.32 -14.14
N GLU A 173 -4.05 -13.81 -14.97
CA GLU A 173 -4.08 -14.16 -16.39
C GLU A 173 -2.84 -13.60 -17.10
N ASN A 174 -2.44 -14.26 -18.19
CA ASN A 174 -1.29 -13.83 -19.00
C ASN A 174 -1.63 -12.57 -19.83
N VAL A 175 -1.61 -11.41 -19.18
CA VAL A 175 -1.87 -10.08 -19.74
C VAL A 175 -0.63 -9.22 -19.57
N ASP A 176 -0.29 -8.40 -20.57
CA ASP A 176 0.83 -7.46 -20.46
C ASP A 176 0.55 -6.45 -19.33
N PRO A 177 1.45 -6.31 -18.34
CA PRO A 177 1.34 -5.27 -17.32
C PRO A 177 1.54 -3.85 -17.88
N SER A 178 2.09 -3.69 -19.09
CA SER A 178 2.12 -2.42 -19.83
C SER A 178 0.73 -2.11 -20.37
N GLN A 179 0.03 -1.16 -19.75
CA GLN A 179 -1.37 -0.85 -20.02
C GLN A 179 -1.56 0.66 -20.23
N PRO A 180 -1.01 1.24 -21.31
CA PRO A 180 -1.27 2.63 -21.68
C PRO A 180 -2.77 2.88 -21.86
N GLY A 181 -3.24 4.04 -21.43
CA GLY A 181 -4.66 4.41 -21.48
C GLY A 181 -5.55 3.76 -20.40
N ASN A 182 -5.06 2.80 -19.62
CA ASN A 182 -5.85 2.16 -18.57
C ASN A 182 -6.19 3.17 -17.44
N PRO A 183 -7.48 3.49 -17.22
CA PRO A 183 -7.90 4.50 -16.25
C PRO A 183 -7.65 4.07 -14.80
N ASP A 184 -7.69 2.77 -14.49
CA ASP A 184 -7.43 2.25 -13.15
C ASP A 184 -5.96 2.45 -12.78
N LEU A 185 -5.06 2.09 -13.70
CA LEU A 185 -3.62 2.24 -13.53
C LEU A 185 -3.24 3.71 -13.35
N VAL A 186 -3.76 4.59 -14.21
CA VAL A 186 -3.52 6.05 -14.10
C VAL A 186 -4.00 6.60 -12.76
N LYS A 187 -5.17 6.14 -12.27
CA LYS A 187 -5.70 6.56 -10.97
C LYS A 187 -4.77 6.14 -9.82
N VAL A 188 -4.31 4.88 -9.82
CA VAL A 188 -3.39 4.37 -8.80
C VAL A 188 -2.03 5.07 -8.86
N GLN A 189 -1.47 5.30 -10.06
CA GLN A 189 -0.22 6.03 -10.21
C GLN A 189 -0.30 7.46 -9.69
N LYS A 190 -1.37 8.19 -10.02
CA LYS A 190 -1.61 9.53 -9.48
C LYS A 190 -1.80 9.51 -7.97
N GLY A 191 -2.56 8.55 -7.45
CA GLY A 191 -2.75 8.41 -6.00
C GLY A 191 -1.44 8.13 -5.26
N MET A 192 -0.60 7.25 -5.80
CA MET A 192 0.69 6.92 -5.20
C MET A 192 1.70 8.06 -5.35
N TRP A 193 1.96 8.51 -6.58
CA TRP A 193 3.07 9.41 -6.90
C TRP A 193 2.70 10.90 -6.96
N GLY A 194 1.41 11.23 -6.90
CA GLY A 194 0.86 12.59 -7.03
C GLY A 194 0.70 13.08 -8.48
N LYS A 195 1.44 12.49 -9.43
CA LYS A 195 1.39 12.75 -10.87
C LYS A 195 1.99 11.59 -11.66
N LEU A 196 1.82 11.61 -12.99
CA LEU A 196 2.53 10.70 -13.89
C LEU A 196 3.92 11.24 -14.21
N GLY A 197 4.89 10.34 -14.36
CA GLY A 197 6.26 10.64 -14.79
C GLY A 197 6.49 10.54 -16.29
N TYR A 198 5.42 10.37 -17.06
CA TYR A 198 5.41 10.20 -18.52
C TYR A 198 4.16 10.86 -19.12
N THR A 199 4.14 11.01 -20.44
CA THR A 199 2.95 11.49 -21.17
C THR A 199 2.04 10.31 -21.48
N PRO A 200 0.82 10.25 -20.92
CA PRO A 200 -0.11 9.19 -21.25
C PRO A 200 -0.57 9.28 -22.71
N SER A 201 -0.54 8.14 -23.41
CA SER A 201 -1.23 7.96 -24.69
C SER A 201 -2.69 7.63 -24.39
N TYR A 202 -3.59 8.55 -24.74
CA TYR A 202 -5.05 8.36 -24.67
C TYR A 202 -5.59 7.91 -26.02
#